data_AF-A0A183HRW8-F1
#
_entry.id   AF-A0A183HRW8-F1
#
_cell.length_a   1.000
_cell.length_b   1.000
_cell.length_c   1.000
_cell.angle_alpha   90.00
_cell.angle_beta   90.00
_cell.angle_gamma   90.00
#
_symmetry.space_group_name_H-M   'P 1'
#
loop_
_entity.id
_entity.type
_entity.pdbx_description
1 polymer ?
#
loop_
_entity_poly.entity_id
_entity_poly.type
_entity_poly.pdbx_seq_one_letter_code
_entity_poly.pdbx_strand_id
1 'polypeptide(L)'
;MPMLLDRSYVDLKNQVIKAERKLLNALGFVVHVNHPHKLIYAYLHALGATGNHELMQKAWSYMNDGLRTDIFLRYRPETIACACIHLAARTIAEPLPLPREPFPWFEAFDASDRDVQTISVLLLQVYTRVRAPNWTRLNDTLNKLRIGLSNAFAKAQQAESMANKEVERAKAVLEKRRREIANKAAEMERQNGARSKTREG
;
A
#
# COMPACT_ATOMS: atom_id res chain seq x y z
N MET A 1 19.56 35.62 15.34
CA MET A 1 19.76 34.37 16.09
C MET A 1 19.62 33.20 15.11
N PRO A 2 20.65 32.39 14.88
CA PRO A 2 20.49 31.17 14.07
C PRO A 2 19.55 30.21 14.82
N MET A 3 18.53 29.66 14.14
CA MET A 3 17.68 28.63 14.72
C MET A 3 18.54 27.40 15.03
N LEU A 4 18.62 27.01 16.31
CA LEU A 4 19.20 25.73 16.70
C LEU A 4 18.37 24.62 16.03
N LEU A 5 18.99 23.86 15.11
CA LEU A 5 18.36 22.66 14.57
C LEU A 5 18.27 21.62 15.69
N ASP A 6 17.05 21.37 16.13
CA ASP A 6 16.77 20.27 17.04
C ASP A 6 17.04 18.92 16.34
N ARG A 7 17.52 17.93 17.09
CA ARG A 7 17.80 16.59 16.59
C ARG A 7 16.52 15.95 16.04
N SER A 8 15.38 16.21 16.67
CA SER A 8 14.06 15.77 16.19
C SER A 8 13.75 16.27 14.79
N TYR A 9 14.12 17.52 14.48
CA TYR A 9 13.92 18.10 13.15
C TYR A 9 14.80 17.40 12.11
N VAL A 10 16.08 17.17 12.42
CA VAL A 10 17.02 16.48 11.51
C VAL A 10 16.54 15.06 11.22
N ASP A 11 16.07 14.35 12.24
CA ASP A 11 15.55 12.99 12.11
C ASP A 11 14.27 12.96 11.26
N LEU A 12 13.32 13.88 11.50
CA LEU A 12 12.09 13.99 10.71
C LEU A 12 12.40 14.33 9.24
N LYS A 13 13.30 15.29 9.00
CA LYS A 13 13.75 15.63 7.64
C LYS A 13 14.28 14.41 6.91
N ASN A 14 15.14 13.62 7.55
CA ASN A 14 15.68 12.39 6.97
C ASN A 14 14.60 11.34 6.71
N GLN A 15 13.58 11.24 7.57
CA GLN A 15 12.44 10.34 7.35
C GLN A 15 11.58 10.77 6.15
N VAL A 16 11.31 12.07 6.00
CA VAL A 16 10.56 12.63 4.86
C VAL A 16 11.30 12.35 3.55
N ILE A 17 12.61 12.61 3.49
CA ILE A 17 13.43 12.34 2.28
C ILE A 17 13.40 10.84 1.93
N LYS A 18 13.48 9.95 2.94
CA LYS A 18 13.38 8.51 2.71
C LYS A 18 12.00 8.10 2.21
N ALA A 19 10.93 8.71 2.73
CA ALA A 19 9.56 8.44 2.29
C ALA A 19 9.31 8.93 0.86
N GLU A 20 9.78 10.14 0.54
CA GLU A 20 9.71 10.72 -0.81
C GLU A 20 10.40 9.83 -1.84
N ARG A 21 11.63 9.37 -1.56
CA ARG A 21 12.34 8.43 -2.45
C ARG A 21 11.56 7.14 -2.69
N LYS A 22 10.93 6.59 -1.65
CA LYS A 22 10.08 5.39 -1.79
C LYS A 22 8.87 5.66 -2.69
N LEU A 23 8.24 6.82 -2.54
CA LEU A 23 7.09 7.22 -3.35
C LEU A 23 7.49 7.39 -4.82
N LEU A 24 8.59 8.11 -5.10
CA LEU A 24 9.10 8.31 -6.46
C LEU A 24 9.44 6.99 -7.16
N ASN A 25 10.10 6.08 -6.43
CA ASN A 25 10.41 4.75 -6.94
C ASN A 25 9.13 3.94 -7.23
N ALA A 26 8.12 4.00 -6.36
CA ALA A 26 6.85 3.32 -6.56
C ALA A 26 6.05 3.85 -7.76
N LEU A 27 6.15 5.16 -8.03
CA LEU A 27 5.53 5.80 -9.20
C LEU A 27 6.33 5.62 -10.50
N GLY A 28 7.51 4.98 -10.45
CA GLY A 28 8.41 4.89 -11.60
C GLY A 28 8.87 6.25 -12.11
N PHE A 29 8.95 7.26 -11.22
CA PHE A 29 9.24 8.66 -11.54
C PHE A 29 8.23 9.34 -12.49
N VAL A 30 7.07 8.72 -12.73
CA VAL A 30 5.95 9.34 -13.45
C VAL A 30 5.16 10.21 -12.47
N VAL A 31 5.53 11.48 -12.36
CA VAL A 31 4.92 12.45 -11.43
C VAL A 31 3.90 13.37 -12.09
N HIS A 32 3.73 13.27 -13.42
CA HIS A 32 2.77 14.08 -14.15
C HIS A 32 1.38 13.45 -14.09
N VAL A 33 0.40 14.21 -13.60
CA VAL A 33 -1.01 13.81 -13.58
C VAL A 33 -1.82 14.77 -14.43
N ASN A 34 -2.47 14.25 -15.47
CA ASN A 34 -3.42 15.01 -16.28
C ASN A 34 -4.77 15.04 -15.56
N HIS A 35 -5.08 16.13 -14.86
CA HIS A 35 -6.34 16.23 -14.15
C HIS A 35 -7.50 16.54 -15.12
N PRO A 36 -8.62 15.79 -15.07
CA PRO A 36 -9.79 15.98 -15.94
C PRO A 36 -10.57 17.29 -15.77
N HIS A 37 -10.13 18.26 -14.95
CA HIS A 37 -10.90 19.51 -14.76
C HIS A 37 -11.08 20.29 -16.05
N LYS A 38 -10.07 20.28 -16.92
CA LYS A 38 -10.15 20.92 -18.24
C LYS A 38 -11.21 20.27 -19.13
N LEU A 39 -11.45 18.97 -18.96
CA LEU A 39 -12.47 18.23 -19.73
C LEU A 39 -13.88 18.66 -19.35
N ILE A 40 -14.11 19.04 -18.08
CA ILE A 40 -15.42 19.54 -17.64
C ILE A 40 -15.83 20.76 -18.47
N TYR A 41 -14.93 21.74 -18.59
CA TYR A 41 -15.20 22.94 -19.41
C TYR A 41 -15.39 22.60 -20.88
N ALA A 42 -14.51 21.75 -21.44
CA ALA A 42 -14.58 21.35 -22.85
C ALA A 42 -15.92 20.65 -23.19
N TYR A 43 -16.37 19.74 -22.33
CA TYR A 43 -17.63 19.01 -22.55
C TYR A 43 -18.85 19.89 -22.33
N LEU A 44 -18.85 20.76 -21.31
CA LEU A 44 -19.92 21.75 -21.15
C LEU A 44 -20.01 22.71 -22.33
N HIS A 45 -18.88 23.07 -22.94
CA HIS A 45 -18.83 23.89 -24.14
C HIS A 45 -19.43 23.16 -25.34
N ALA A 46 -19.05 21.91 -25.56
CA ALA A 46 -19.63 21.07 -26.61
C ALA A 46 -21.15 20.85 -26.44
N LEU A 47 -21.63 20.84 -25.20
CA LEU A 47 -23.07 20.73 -24.86
C LEU A 47 -23.82 22.08 -24.91
N GLY A 48 -23.14 23.20 -25.16
CA GLY A 48 -23.75 24.53 -25.12
C GLY A 48 -24.19 24.97 -23.71
N ALA A 49 -23.70 24.32 -22.66
CA ALA A 49 -24.11 24.51 -21.27
C ALA A 49 -23.13 25.37 -20.43
N THR A 50 -22.17 26.04 -21.07
CA THR A 50 -21.15 26.88 -20.38
C THR A 50 -21.73 28.08 -19.64
N GLY A 51 -22.92 28.54 -20.02
CA GLY A 51 -23.61 29.63 -19.32
C GLY A 51 -24.12 29.23 -17.92
N ASN A 52 -24.26 27.93 -17.64
CA ASN A 52 -24.73 27.45 -16.34
C ASN A 52 -23.55 27.31 -15.36
N HIS A 53 -23.25 28.38 -14.65
CA HIS A 53 -22.16 28.40 -13.66
C HIS A 53 -22.40 27.43 -12.50
N GLU A 54 -23.65 27.24 -12.07
CA GLU A 54 -24.01 26.30 -11.01
C GLU A 54 -23.64 24.86 -11.41
N LEU A 55 -23.99 24.45 -12.64
CA LEU A 55 -23.65 23.14 -13.20
C LEU A 55 -22.14 22.93 -13.25
N MET A 56 -21.40 23.91 -13.77
CA MET A 56 -19.95 23.84 -13.88
C MET A 56 -19.28 23.71 -12.52
N GLN A 57 -19.66 24.57 -11.57
CA GLN A 57 -19.12 24.57 -10.21
C GLN A 57 -19.42 23.26 -9.48
N LYS A 58 -20.65 22.73 -9.66
CA LYS A 58 -21.06 21.47 -9.04
C LYS A 58 -20.33 20.27 -9.63
N ALA A 59 -20.18 20.20 -10.95
CA ALA A 59 -19.38 19.16 -11.60
C ALA A 59 -17.92 19.19 -11.15
N TRP A 60 -17.33 20.38 -11.00
CA TRP A 60 -15.98 20.55 -10.47
C TRP A 60 -15.88 20.08 -9.01
N SER A 61 -16.90 20.38 -8.20
CA SER A 61 -16.95 19.96 -6.80
C SER A 61 -17.01 18.44 -6.68
N TYR A 62 -17.85 17.77 -7.48
CA TYR A 62 -17.88 16.30 -7.57
C TYR A 62 -16.54 15.71 -8.02
N MET A 63 -15.88 16.35 -8.99
CA MET A 63 -14.56 15.91 -9.45
C MET A 63 -13.52 15.95 -8.31
N ASN A 64 -13.52 17.01 -7.50
CA ASN A 64 -12.63 17.14 -6.34
C ASN A 64 -12.95 16.09 -5.27
N ASP A 65 -14.23 15.83 -5.02
CA ASP A 65 -14.66 14.81 -4.05
C ASP A 65 -14.34 13.39 -4.52
N GLY A 66 -14.23 13.19 -5.84
CA GLY A 66 -13.70 11.97 -6.45
C GLY A 66 -12.30 11.60 -5.96
N LEU A 67 -11.46 12.57 -5.57
CA LEU A 67 -10.11 12.31 -5.05
C LEU A 67 -10.13 11.59 -3.69
N ARG A 68 -11.28 11.55 -3.02
CA ARG A 68 -11.50 10.77 -1.78
C ARG A 68 -11.87 9.31 -2.07
N THR A 69 -11.91 8.94 -3.35
CA THR A 69 -12.21 7.60 -3.85
C THR A 69 -11.09 7.12 -4.77
N ASP A 70 -11.20 5.89 -5.25
CA ASP A 70 -10.27 5.24 -6.17
C ASP A 70 -10.71 5.33 -7.65
N ILE A 71 -11.64 6.22 -8.01
CA ILE A 71 -12.11 6.34 -9.41
C ILE A 71 -10.99 6.72 -10.38
N PHE A 72 -10.05 7.57 -9.96
CA PHE A 72 -8.90 8.01 -10.76
C PHE A 72 -7.87 6.91 -11.05
N LEU A 73 -7.96 5.78 -10.35
CA LEU A 73 -7.11 4.61 -10.57
C LEU A 73 -7.78 3.57 -11.47
N ARG A 74 -9.10 3.67 -11.67
CA ARG A 74 -9.92 2.64 -12.32
C ARG A 74 -10.51 3.09 -13.65
N TYR A 75 -10.76 4.39 -13.80
CA TYR A 75 -11.46 4.94 -14.95
C TYR A 75 -10.63 6.02 -15.64
N ARG A 76 -10.90 6.19 -16.94
CA ARG A 76 -10.29 7.25 -17.73
C ARG A 76 -10.80 8.64 -17.33
N PRO A 77 -9.96 9.69 -17.42
CA PRO A 77 -10.35 11.05 -17.05
C PRO A 77 -11.59 11.57 -17.82
N GLU A 78 -11.76 11.17 -19.08
CA GLU A 78 -12.91 11.48 -19.94
C GLU A 78 -14.21 10.96 -19.33
N THR A 79 -14.24 9.68 -18.97
CA THR A 79 -15.40 9.02 -18.36
C THR A 79 -15.76 9.63 -17.00
N ILE A 80 -14.75 9.98 -16.19
CA ILE A 80 -14.95 10.64 -14.90
C ILE A 80 -15.58 12.03 -15.10
N ALA A 81 -15.09 12.82 -16.06
CA ALA A 81 -15.66 14.13 -16.36
C ALA A 81 -17.13 14.02 -16.83
N CYS A 82 -17.44 13.05 -17.68
CA CYS A 82 -18.82 12.76 -18.07
C CYS A 82 -19.70 12.40 -16.87
N ALA A 83 -19.22 11.56 -15.96
CA ALA A 83 -19.96 11.18 -14.75
C ALA A 83 -20.22 12.38 -13.82
N CYS A 84 -19.21 13.24 -13.60
CA CYS A 84 -19.38 14.43 -12.78
C CYS A 84 -20.41 15.41 -13.38
N ILE A 85 -20.39 15.64 -14.69
CA ILE A 85 -21.38 16.49 -15.38
C ILE A 85 -22.77 15.84 -15.34
N HIS A 86 -22.85 14.53 -15.61
CA HIS A 86 -24.09 13.78 -15.61
C HIS A 86 -24.79 13.83 -14.24
N LEU A 87 -24.01 13.69 -13.15
CA LEU A 87 -24.52 13.79 -11.78
C LEU A 87 -24.87 15.24 -11.43
N ALA A 88 -24.04 16.22 -11.81
CA ALA A 88 -24.30 17.63 -11.56
C ALA A 88 -25.59 18.11 -12.22
N ALA A 89 -25.81 17.78 -13.49
CA ALA A 89 -27.01 18.18 -14.24
C ALA A 89 -28.32 17.71 -13.61
N ARG A 90 -28.28 16.64 -12.80
CA ARG A 90 -29.44 16.08 -12.09
C ARG A 90 -29.63 16.62 -10.67
N THR A 91 -28.62 17.26 -10.11
CA THR A 91 -28.60 17.64 -8.70
C THR A 91 -28.61 19.14 -8.49
N ILE A 92 -28.32 19.95 -9.50
CA ILE A 92 -28.52 21.42 -9.46
C ILE A 92 -29.98 21.79 -9.19
N ALA A 93 -30.21 23.04 -8.74
CA ALA A 93 -31.54 23.52 -8.36
C ALA A 93 -32.57 23.38 -9.49
N GLU A 94 -32.17 23.73 -10.71
CA GLU A 94 -32.96 23.56 -11.94
C GLU A 94 -32.32 22.47 -12.81
N PRO A 95 -32.81 21.22 -12.78
CA PRO A 95 -32.20 20.11 -13.49
C PRO A 95 -32.14 20.36 -15.01
N LEU A 96 -30.95 20.18 -15.59
CA LEU A 96 -30.74 20.36 -17.02
C LEU A 96 -30.94 19.02 -17.74
N PRO A 97 -31.94 18.89 -18.63
CA PRO A 97 -32.08 17.69 -19.45
C PRO A 97 -30.96 17.66 -20.49
N LEU A 98 -30.01 16.73 -20.32
CA LEU A 98 -28.95 16.50 -21.29
C LEU A 98 -29.43 15.56 -22.43
N PRO A 99 -28.87 15.67 -23.64
CA PRO A 99 -29.28 14.85 -24.78
C PRO A 99 -29.19 13.34 -24.49
N ARG A 100 -30.23 12.60 -24.90
CA ARG A 100 -30.37 11.15 -24.71
C ARG A 100 -30.70 10.37 -25.98
N GLU A 101 -30.99 11.06 -27.07
CA GLU A 101 -31.34 10.46 -28.36
C GLU A 101 -30.36 10.92 -29.44
N PRO A 102 -29.96 10.04 -30.39
CA PRO A 102 -30.29 8.61 -30.46
C PRO A 102 -29.56 7.74 -29.40
N PHE A 103 -28.52 8.29 -28.77
CA PHE A 103 -27.78 7.69 -27.67
C PHE A 103 -27.47 8.75 -26.60
N PRO A 104 -27.12 8.35 -25.35
CA PRO A 104 -26.71 9.29 -24.31
C PRO A 104 -25.52 10.16 -24.75
N TRP A 105 -25.59 11.47 -24.46
CA TRP A 105 -24.57 12.45 -24.88
C TRP A 105 -23.12 12.07 -24.56
N PHE A 106 -22.90 11.34 -23.47
CA PHE A 106 -21.57 10.97 -23.00
C PHE A 106 -20.91 9.87 -23.84
N GLU A 107 -21.67 9.11 -24.63
CA GLU A 107 -21.11 8.12 -25.57
C GLU A 107 -20.30 8.80 -26.69
N ALA A 108 -20.64 10.05 -27.04
CA ALA A 108 -19.84 10.86 -27.97
C ALA A 108 -18.42 11.14 -27.44
N PHE A 109 -18.21 11.00 -26.13
CA PHE A 109 -16.91 11.15 -25.47
C PHE A 109 -16.30 9.81 -25.04
N ASP A 110 -16.77 8.70 -25.64
CA ASP A 110 -16.26 7.34 -25.38
C ASP A 110 -16.44 6.92 -23.90
N ALA A 111 -17.48 7.45 -23.23
CA ALA A 111 -17.85 7.08 -21.87
C ALA A 111 -18.99 6.06 -21.89
N SER A 112 -18.80 4.93 -21.21
CA SER A 112 -19.83 3.89 -21.06
C SER A 112 -20.89 4.31 -20.04
N ASP A 113 -22.17 4.06 -20.34
CA ASP A 113 -23.29 4.30 -19.41
C ASP A 113 -23.08 3.58 -18.06
N ARG A 114 -22.62 2.32 -18.11
CA ARG A 114 -22.31 1.54 -16.90
C ARG A 114 -21.28 2.23 -16.00
N ASP A 115 -20.22 2.76 -16.60
CA ASP A 115 -19.13 3.39 -15.85
C ASP A 115 -19.57 4.76 -15.32
N VAL A 116 -20.28 5.54 -16.13
CA VAL A 116 -20.87 6.82 -15.72
C VAL A 116 -21.80 6.65 -14.52
N GLN A 117 -22.67 5.65 -14.54
CA GLN A 117 -23.56 5.33 -13.42
C GLN A 117 -22.78 4.85 -12.19
N THR A 118 -21.80 3.97 -12.38
CA THR A 118 -20.97 3.44 -11.28
C THR A 118 -20.21 4.57 -10.58
N ILE A 119 -19.56 5.46 -11.34
CA ILE A 119 -18.84 6.62 -10.80
C ILE A 119 -19.81 7.56 -10.08
N SER A 120 -20.99 7.82 -10.65
CA SER A 120 -22.02 8.67 -10.02
C SER A 120 -22.46 8.13 -8.66
N VAL A 121 -22.68 6.81 -8.54
CA VAL A 121 -23.02 6.16 -7.27
C VAL A 121 -21.86 6.25 -6.27
N LEU A 122 -20.63 5.99 -6.70
CA LEU A 122 -19.43 6.10 -5.84
C LEU A 122 -19.26 7.52 -5.29
N LEU A 123 -19.49 8.54 -6.12
CA LEU A 123 -19.45 9.94 -5.69
C LEU A 123 -20.56 10.23 -4.67
N LEU A 124 -21.79 9.77 -4.90
CA LEU A 124 -22.89 9.94 -3.95
C LEU A 124 -22.61 9.25 -2.60
N GLN A 125 -21.98 8.08 -2.61
CA GLN A 125 -21.56 7.37 -1.39
C GLN A 125 -20.54 8.15 -0.55
N VAL A 126 -19.80 9.10 -1.13
CA VAL A 126 -18.93 10.00 -0.34
C VAL A 126 -19.79 10.88 0.57
N TYR A 127 -20.95 11.33 0.11
CA TYR A 127 -21.85 12.21 0.86
C TYR A 127 -22.74 11.48 1.86
N THR A 128 -22.90 10.16 1.73
CA THR A 128 -23.60 9.36 2.76
C THR A 128 -22.75 9.14 4.01
N ARG A 129 -21.46 9.50 3.98
CA ARG A 129 -20.56 9.35 5.14
C ARG A 129 -20.83 10.45 6.16
N VAL A 130 -21.57 10.11 7.21
CA VAL A 130 -21.94 11.03 8.32
C VAL A 130 -20.73 11.51 9.13
N ARG A 131 -19.60 10.78 9.12
CA ARG A 131 -18.39 11.13 9.86
C ARG A 131 -17.14 10.93 9.01
N ALA A 132 -16.23 11.92 9.07
CA ALA A 132 -14.89 11.76 8.53
C ALA A 132 -14.18 10.58 9.22
N PRO A 133 -13.35 9.80 8.50
CA PRO A 133 -12.53 8.78 9.12
C PRO A 133 -11.68 9.39 10.24
N ASN A 134 -11.71 8.80 11.44
CA ASN A 134 -10.83 9.22 12.52
C ASN A 134 -9.42 8.71 12.23
N TRP A 135 -8.62 9.55 11.56
CA TRP A 135 -7.26 9.25 11.15
C TRP A 135 -6.35 8.89 12.32
N THR A 136 -6.52 9.54 13.48
CA THR A 136 -5.75 9.24 14.69
C THR A 136 -5.99 7.82 15.17
N ARG A 137 -7.26 7.42 15.31
CA ARG A 137 -7.63 6.05 15.70
C ARG A 137 -7.14 5.03 14.69
N LEU A 138 -7.24 5.34 13.40
CA LEU A 138 -6.75 4.45 12.34
C LEU A 138 -5.23 4.29 12.41
N ASN A 139 -4.50 5.40 12.59
CA ASN A 139 -3.05 5.41 12.71
C ASN A 139 -2.60 4.66 13.97
N ASP A 140 -3.28 4.83 15.10
CA ASP A 140 -3.00 4.08 16.32
C ASP A 140 -3.21 2.58 16.12
N THR A 141 -4.26 2.20 15.39
CA THR A 141 -4.54 0.80 15.05
C THR A 141 -3.44 0.25 14.13
N LEU A 142 -3.05 0.99 13.10
CA LEU A 142 -1.95 0.63 12.19
C LEU A 142 -0.62 0.50 12.93
N ASN A 143 -0.32 1.42 13.85
CA ASN A 143 0.90 1.37 14.66
C ASN A 143 0.91 0.15 15.57
N LYS A 144 -0.22 -0.16 16.22
CA LYS A 144 -0.36 -1.39 17.03
C LYS A 144 -0.12 -2.64 16.19
N LEU A 145 -0.72 -2.72 15.00
CA LEU A 145 -0.51 -3.85 14.08
C LEU A 145 0.95 -3.95 13.61
N ARG A 146 1.57 -2.82 13.24
CA ARG A 146 2.97 -2.76 12.82
C ARG A 146 3.93 -3.19 13.93
N ILE A 147 3.72 -2.73 15.16
CA ILE A 147 4.53 -3.12 16.32
C ILE A 147 4.31 -4.60 16.63
N GLY A 148 3.06 -5.07 16.60
CA GLY A 148 2.73 -6.48 16.80
C GLY A 148 3.45 -7.39 15.81
N LEU A 149 3.42 -7.03 14.52
CA LEU A 149 4.12 -7.75 13.46
C LEU A 149 5.64 -7.74 13.67
N SER A 150 6.22 -6.56 13.97
CA SER A 150 7.66 -6.44 14.24
C SER A 150 8.10 -7.29 15.44
N ASN A 151 7.31 -7.31 16.51
CA ASN A 151 7.59 -8.11 17.70
C ASN A 151 7.46 -9.60 17.42
N ALA A 152 6.48 -10.02 16.62
CA ALA A 152 6.33 -11.41 16.19
C ALA A 152 7.52 -11.87 15.35
N PHE A 153 7.97 -11.04 14.40
CA PHE A 153 9.19 -11.30 13.62
C PHE A 153 10.43 -11.39 14.51
N ALA A 154 10.61 -10.45 15.45
CA ALA A 154 11.74 -10.48 16.38
C ALA A 154 11.74 -11.74 17.26
N LYS A 155 10.57 -12.17 17.76
CA LYS A 155 10.43 -13.42 18.53
C LYS A 155 10.73 -14.65 17.69
N ALA A 156 10.25 -14.70 16.44
CA ALA A 156 10.55 -15.80 15.52
C ALA A 156 12.07 -15.90 15.25
N GLN A 157 12.72 -14.76 14.98
CA GLN A 157 14.17 -14.71 14.76
C GLN A 157 14.97 -15.09 16.00
N GLN A 158 14.52 -14.70 17.20
CA GLN A 158 15.12 -15.14 18.46
C GLN A 158 14.95 -16.64 18.70
N ALA A 159 13.76 -17.19 18.44
CA ALA A 159 13.50 -18.62 18.57
C ALA A 159 14.36 -19.45 17.60
N GLU A 160 14.50 -18.98 16.35
CA GLU A 160 15.37 -19.59 15.35
C GLU A 160 16.84 -19.54 15.77
N SER A 161 17.31 -18.39 16.29
CA SER A 161 18.67 -18.25 16.83
C SER A 161 18.93 -19.19 18.02
N MET A 162 17.96 -19.36 18.91
CA MET A 162 18.05 -20.28 20.05
C MET A 162 18.08 -21.74 19.59
N ALA A 163 17.21 -22.13 18.67
CA ALA A 163 17.19 -23.47 18.09
C ALA A 163 18.52 -23.81 17.39
N ASN A 164 19.08 -22.88 16.62
CA ASN A 164 20.39 -23.06 15.99
C ASN A 164 21.51 -23.24 17.02
N LYS A 165 21.51 -22.49 18.13
CA LYS A 165 22.49 -22.66 19.21
C LYS A 165 22.35 -24.03 19.90
N GLU A 166 21.13 -24.52 20.10
CA GLU A 166 20.90 -25.85 20.67
C GLU A 166 21.36 -26.98 19.74
N VAL A 167 21.08 -26.86 18.45
CA VAL A 167 21.56 -27.81 17.42
C VAL A 167 23.09 -27.85 17.41
N GLU A 168 23.77 -26.71 17.43
CA GLU A 168 25.24 -26.67 17.45
C GLU A 168 25.82 -27.26 18.75
N ARG A 169 25.18 -27.02 19.91
CA ARG A 169 25.58 -27.68 21.17
C ARG A 169 25.41 -29.19 21.09
N ALA A 170 24.29 -29.67 20.56
CA ALA A 170 24.03 -31.11 20.40
C ALA A 170 25.05 -31.77 19.46
N LYS A 171 25.39 -31.12 18.34
CA LYS A 171 26.45 -31.57 17.44
C LYS A 171 27.81 -31.65 18.13
N ALA A 172 28.19 -30.62 18.90
CA ALA A 172 29.46 -30.62 19.63
C ALA A 172 29.54 -31.75 20.67
N VAL A 173 28.44 -32.05 21.37
CA VAL A 173 28.36 -33.17 22.33
C VAL A 173 28.49 -34.51 21.60
N LEU A 174 27.81 -34.69 20.47
CA LEU A 174 27.91 -35.89 19.65
C LEU A 174 29.34 -36.09 19.12
N GLU A 175 29.98 -35.02 18.68
CA GLU A 175 31.36 -35.07 18.19
C GLU A 175 32.34 -35.44 19.32
N LYS A 176 32.16 -34.87 20.53
CA LYS A 176 32.96 -35.24 21.70
C LYS A 176 32.79 -36.72 22.07
N ARG A 177 31.55 -37.22 22.11
CA ARG A 177 31.27 -38.65 22.35
C ARG A 177 31.89 -39.54 21.28
N ARG A 178 31.83 -39.14 20.00
CA ARG A 178 32.47 -39.87 18.90
C ARG A 178 33.99 -39.97 19.09
N ARG A 179 34.64 -38.88 19.52
CA ARG A 179 36.08 -38.87 19.83
C ARG A 179 36.43 -39.76 21.03
N GLU A 180 35.62 -39.73 22.09
CA GLU A 180 35.80 -40.60 23.27
C GLU A 180 35.66 -42.08 22.92
N ILE A 181 34.66 -42.45 22.11
CA ILE A 181 34.47 -43.83 21.63
C ILE A 181 35.67 -44.28 20.78
N ALA A 182 36.15 -43.43 19.87
CA ALA A 182 37.32 -43.72 19.05
C ALA A 182 38.58 -43.93 19.90
N ASN A 183 38.80 -43.08 20.91
CA ASN A 183 39.94 -43.23 21.83
C ASN A 183 39.86 -44.52 22.65
N LYS A 184 38.68 -44.86 23.19
CA LYS A 184 38.46 -46.13 23.92
C LYS A 184 38.68 -47.36 23.03
N ALA A 185 38.24 -47.32 21.77
CA ALA A 185 38.47 -48.40 20.82
C ALA A 185 39.97 -48.60 20.55
N ALA A 186 40.71 -47.52 20.29
CA ALA A 186 42.16 -47.57 20.09
C ALA A 186 42.92 -48.07 21.34
N GLU A 187 42.44 -47.73 22.54
CA GLU A 187 43.05 -48.19 23.80
C GLU A 187 42.78 -49.69 24.06
N MET A 188 41.58 -50.18 23.73
CA MET A 188 41.27 -51.62 23.76
C MET A 188 42.11 -52.42 22.74
N GLU A 189 42.34 -51.88 21.54
CA GLU A 189 43.24 -52.51 20.56
C GLU A 189 44.68 -52.61 21.08
N ARG A 190 45.18 -51.55 21.75
CA ARG A 190 46.52 -51.58 22.39
C ARG A 190 46.60 -52.60 23.52
N GLN A 191 45.57 -52.71 24.36
CA GLN A 191 45.55 -53.71 25.45
C GLN A 191 45.45 -55.15 24.92
N ASN A 192 44.68 -55.39 23.85
CA ASN A 192 44.63 -56.70 23.20
C ASN A 192 45.95 -57.08 22.52
N GLY A 193 46.61 -56.11 21.87
CA GLY A 193 47.96 -56.31 21.32
C GLY A 193 49.02 -56.61 22.39
N ALA A 194 48.93 -55.98 23.57
CA ALA A 194 49.81 -56.27 24.69
C ALA A 194 49.57 -57.66 25.31
N ARG A 195 48.30 -58.07 25.48
CA ARG A 195 47.94 -59.42 25.96
C ARG A 195 48.34 -60.55 25.00
N SER A 196 48.39 -60.29 23.69
CA SER A 196 48.93 -61.23 22.71
C SER A 196 50.45 -61.41 22.87
N LYS A 197 51.20 -60.33 23.12
CA LYS A 197 52.66 -60.39 23.35
C LYS A 197 53.08 -61.06 24.66
N THR A 198 52.24 -61.04 25.70
CA THR A 198 52.53 -61.75 26.97
C THR A 198 52.20 -63.25 26.93
N ARG A 199 51.53 -63.73 25.88
CA ARG A 199 51.19 -65.15 25.69
C ARG A 199 52.20 -65.92 24.83
N GLU A 200 53.16 -65.22 24.22
CA GLU A 200 54.20 -65.78 23.33
C GLU A 200 55.63 -65.70 23.91
N GLY A 201 55.78 -65.37 25.20
CA GLY A 201 57.05 -65.47 25.95
C GLY A 201 56.95 -66.50 27.06
#